data_AF-A0A293MA13-F1
#
_entry.id   AF-A0A293MA13-F1
#
_cell.length_a   1.000
_cell.length_b   1.000
_cell.length_c   1.000
_cell.angle_alpha   90.00
_cell.angle_beta   90.00
_cell.angle_gamma   90.00
#
_symmetry.space_group_name_H-M   'P 1'
#
loop_
_entity.id
_entity.type
_entity.pdbx_description
1 polymer ?
#
loop_
_entity_poly.entity_id
_entity_poly.type
_entity_poly.pdbx_seq_one_letter_code
_entity_poly.pdbx_strand_id
1 'polypeptide(L)'
;MDRTVVAPSPYTIMFGPDKCGTDQKLHLIFRHRNPKNGTYEEKHWKKSTGISKFDEVFKDKKAHLFTLVLKPDNAFEILVDRRSEFKGSLLEDFNPPVNPPAEIEDPDDRKPEDWDEREKVPDPNASKPEDWDEDAPRQVQDPDAKKPVAPRQVEPLLVPDATVE
;
A
#
# COMPACT_ATOMS: atom_id res chain seq x y z
N MET A 1 5.54 32.25 27.53
CA MET A 1 4.95 31.35 26.51
C MET A 1 5.40 31.85 25.15
N ASP A 2 6.14 31.02 24.43
CA ASP A 2 6.41 31.22 23.01
C ASP A 2 5.07 31.32 22.25
N ARG A 3 4.90 32.37 21.44
CA ARG A 3 3.64 32.66 20.71
C ARG A 3 3.70 32.20 19.26
N THR A 4 4.77 31.50 18.89
CA THR A 4 5.04 31.13 17.50
C THR A 4 4.40 29.79 17.18
N VAL A 5 3.46 29.75 16.23
CA VAL A 5 2.90 28.51 15.69
C VAL A 5 3.76 28.10 14.50
N VAL A 6 4.65 27.13 14.73
CA VAL A 6 5.57 26.59 13.72
C VAL A 6 5.53 25.07 13.74
N ALA A 7 5.70 24.40 12.61
CA ALA A 7 5.88 22.95 12.62
C ALA A 7 7.27 22.61 13.20
N PRO A 8 7.39 21.71 14.19
CA PRO A 8 6.35 20.95 14.90
C PRO A 8 5.85 21.65 16.18
N SER A 9 4.59 22.10 16.20
CA SER A 9 3.93 22.61 17.40
C SER A 9 3.09 21.49 18.05
N PRO A 10 3.09 21.37 19.39
CA PRO A 10 2.31 20.35 20.05
C PRO A 10 0.80 20.63 19.91
N TYR A 11 0.07 19.62 19.44
CA TYR A 11 -1.39 19.62 19.39
C TYR A 11 -1.95 18.44 20.19
N THR A 12 -3.27 18.42 20.40
CA THR A 12 -3.97 17.29 21.04
C THR A 12 -4.79 16.51 20.02
N ILE A 13 -5.56 17.21 19.19
CA ILE A 13 -6.41 16.65 18.13
C ILE A 13 -6.16 17.44 16.85
N MET A 14 -6.06 16.74 15.72
CA MET A 14 -6.13 17.29 14.37
C MET A 14 -7.34 16.66 13.68
N PHE A 15 -8.28 17.51 13.27
CA PHE A 15 -9.50 17.09 12.60
C PHE A 15 -9.81 18.01 11.42
N GLY A 16 -10.09 17.44 10.26
CA GLY A 16 -10.49 18.21 9.09
C GLY A 16 -10.21 17.51 7.76
N PRO A 17 -10.84 18.00 6.67
CA PRO A 17 -10.62 17.48 5.34
C PRO A 17 -9.23 17.87 4.83
N ASP A 18 -8.58 16.95 4.14
CA ASP A 18 -7.28 17.15 3.50
C ASP A 18 -7.32 16.54 2.09
N LYS A 19 -6.76 17.26 1.13
CA LYS A 19 -6.73 16.86 -0.27
C LYS A 19 -5.37 17.19 -0.88
N CYS A 20 -4.70 16.15 -1.36
CA CYS A 20 -3.44 16.25 -2.07
C CYS A 20 -3.53 15.50 -3.41
N GLY A 21 -3.70 16.25 -4.51
CA GLY A 21 -3.89 15.66 -5.83
C GLY A 21 -5.16 14.80 -5.90
N THR A 22 -4.99 13.50 -6.11
CA THR A 22 -6.07 12.51 -6.12
C THR A 22 -6.38 11.94 -4.74
N ASP A 23 -5.49 12.12 -3.76
CA ASP A 23 -5.69 11.63 -2.40
C ASP A 23 -6.58 12.61 -1.61
N GLN A 24 -7.56 12.05 -0.90
CA GLN A 24 -8.59 12.79 -0.17
C GLN A 24 -8.88 12.05 1.13
N LYS A 25 -8.67 12.73 2.26
CA LYS A 25 -8.80 12.15 3.59
C LYS A 25 -9.56 13.09 4.51
N LEU A 26 -10.35 12.53 5.42
CA LEU A 26 -10.76 13.25 6.62
C LEU A 26 -9.84 12.83 7.76
N HIS A 27 -8.96 13.73 8.17
CA HIS A 27 -8.09 13.47 9.30
C HIS A 27 -8.91 13.45 10.59
N LEU A 28 -8.69 12.42 11.38
CA LEU A 28 -8.95 12.40 12.80
C LEU A 28 -7.71 11.78 13.43
N ILE A 29 -6.87 12.64 14.00
CA ILE A 29 -5.60 12.27 14.61
C ILE A 29 -5.63 12.82 16.03
N PHE A 30 -5.23 12.02 17.00
CA PHE A 30 -5.00 12.50 18.35
C PHE A 30 -3.67 12.00 18.90
N ARG A 31 -3.06 12.81 19.77
CA ARG A 31 -1.81 12.47 20.44
C ARG A 31 -2.10 11.77 21.76
N HIS A 32 -1.78 10.49 21.85
CA HIS A 32 -1.94 9.71 23.05
C HIS A 32 -0.64 9.69 23.85
N ARG A 33 -0.73 9.98 25.14
CA ARG A 33 0.39 9.85 26.08
C ARG A 33 0.38 8.45 26.67
N ASN A 34 1.42 7.67 26.42
CA ASN A 34 1.58 6.38 27.06
C ASN A 34 1.78 6.58 28.58
N PRO A 35 0.93 5.97 29.43
CA PRO A 35 0.98 6.19 30.87
C PRO A 35 2.22 5.59 31.55
N LYS A 36 2.92 4.64 30.93
CA LYS A 36 4.08 3.95 31.51
C LYS A 36 5.39 4.72 31.31
N ASN A 37 5.65 5.17 30.09
CA ASN A 37 6.92 5.83 29.72
C ASN A 37 6.76 7.34 29.43
N GLY A 38 5.52 7.86 29.42
CA GLY A 38 5.22 9.27 29.16
C GLY A 38 5.42 9.72 27.71
N THR A 39 5.74 8.82 26.78
CA THR A 39 5.94 9.17 25.36
C THR A 39 4.62 9.53 24.70
N TYR A 40 4.64 10.47 23.77
CA TYR A 40 3.48 10.83 22.96
C TYR A 40 3.57 10.16 21.59
N GLU A 41 2.47 9.58 21.15
CA GLU A 41 2.34 8.95 19.84
C GLU A 41 1.07 9.43 19.16
N GLU A 42 1.15 9.67 17.85
CA GLU A 42 0.01 10.03 17.03
C GLU A 42 -0.79 8.77 16.68
N LYS A 43 -2.10 8.83 16.89
CA LYS A 43 -3.05 7.76 16.58
C LYS A 43 -3.90 8.25 15.42
N HIS A 44 -3.88 7.54 14.29
CA HIS A 44 -4.57 7.93 13.07
C HIS A 44 -5.82 7.08 12.88
N TRP A 45 -6.95 7.71 12.57
CA TRP A 45 -8.18 6.97 12.29
C TRP A 45 -8.05 6.12 11.01
N LYS A 46 -8.33 4.81 11.13
CA LYS A 46 -8.15 3.81 10.07
C LYS A 46 -8.99 4.08 8.82
N LYS A 47 -10.18 4.68 8.99
CA LYS A 47 -11.17 4.88 7.92
C LYS A 47 -11.18 6.33 7.41
N SER A 48 -10.04 7.01 7.46
CA SER A 48 -9.89 8.39 6.98
C SER A 48 -10.29 8.61 5.52
N THR A 49 -10.26 7.57 4.67
CA THR A 49 -10.73 7.58 3.28
C THR A 49 -12.11 6.94 3.08
N GLY A 50 -12.72 6.41 4.15
CA GLY A 50 -13.93 5.58 4.09
C GLY A 50 -15.25 6.35 4.10
N ILE A 51 -15.22 7.67 3.92
CA ILE A 51 -16.43 8.50 3.94
C ILE A 51 -17.11 8.45 2.58
N SER A 52 -18.39 8.08 2.59
CA SER A 52 -19.18 7.98 1.38
C SER A 52 -19.24 9.34 0.68
N LYS A 53 -18.96 9.35 -0.63
CA LYS A 53 -19.07 10.57 -1.47
C LYS A 53 -18.18 11.73 -1.01
N PHE A 54 -17.09 11.46 -0.27
CA PHE A 54 -16.17 12.51 0.19
C PHE A 54 -15.57 13.33 -0.96
N ASP A 55 -15.46 12.75 -2.15
CA ASP A 55 -15.01 13.46 -3.35
C ASP A 55 -15.98 14.54 -3.85
N GLU A 56 -17.28 14.39 -3.60
CA GLU A 56 -18.29 15.42 -3.94
C GLU A 56 -18.01 16.71 -3.16
N VAL A 57 -17.55 16.58 -1.92
CA VAL A 57 -17.25 17.68 -0.99
C VAL A 57 -16.15 18.61 -1.50
N PHE A 58 -15.24 18.11 -2.34
CA PHE A 58 -14.17 18.93 -2.94
C PHE A 58 -14.49 19.40 -4.37
N LYS A 59 -15.59 18.95 -4.97
CA LYS A 59 -15.91 19.21 -6.39
C LYS A 59 -17.01 20.24 -6.58
N ASP A 60 -17.98 20.30 -5.67
CA ASP A 60 -19.18 21.14 -5.87
C ASP A 60 -18.94 22.65 -5.61
N LYS A 61 -17.77 23.01 -5.06
CA LYS A 61 -17.35 24.37 -4.70
C LYS A 61 -18.26 25.07 -3.68
N LYS A 62 -18.99 24.31 -2.87
CA LYS A 62 -19.85 24.84 -1.81
C LYS A 62 -19.17 24.75 -0.45
N ALA A 63 -19.72 25.49 0.51
CA ALA A 63 -19.32 25.37 1.89
C ALA A 63 -19.91 24.09 2.50
N HIS A 64 -19.06 23.28 3.13
CA HIS A 64 -19.46 22.07 3.85
C HIS A 64 -19.10 22.17 5.33
N LEU A 65 -19.91 21.54 6.18
CA LEU A 65 -19.75 21.52 7.62
C LEU A 65 -19.22 20.17 8.10
N PHE A 66 -18.06 20.17 8.74
CA PHE A 66 -17.48 18.98 9.38
C PHE A 66 -17.63 19.08 10.89
N THR A 67 -18.18 18.05 11.51
CA THR A 67 -18.37 17.99 12.97
C THR A 67 -17.74 16.73 13.52
N LEU A 68 -16.94 16.89 14.57
CA LEU A 68 -16.41 15.79 15.39
C LEU A 68 -17.08 15.84 16.76
N VAL A 69 -17.71 14.75 17.17
CA VAL A 69 -18.26 14.56 18.51
C VAL A 69 -17.42 13.50 19.21
N LEU A 70 -16.75 13.88 20.29
CA LEU A 70 -16.03 12.96 21.17
C LEU A 70 -16.82 12.77 22.45
N LYS A 71 -17.04 11.53 22.84
CA LYS A 71 -17.78 11.16 24.05
C LYS A 71 -16.83 10.65 25.15
N PRO A 72 -17.18 10.84 26.44
CA PRO A 72 -16.36 10.36 27.56
C PRO A 72 -16.18 8.84 27.63
N ASP A 73 -17.06 8.08 26.98
CA ASP A 73 -17.00 6.61 26.87
C ASP A 73 -16.02 6.12 25.79
N ASN A 74 -15.15 7.02 25.28
CA ASN A 74 -14.23 6.79 24.17
C ASN A 74 -14.89 6.56 22.81
N ALA A 75 -16.21 6.77 22.67
CA ALA A 75 -16.86 6.75 21.37
C ALA A 75 -16.68 8.10 20.65
N PHE A 76 -16.65 8.05 19.32
CA PHE A 76 -16.68 9.24 18.48
C PHE A 76 -17.70 9.12 17.35
N GLU A 77 -18.18 10.27 16.90
CA GLU A 77 -19.08 10.40 15.76
C GLU A 77 -18.60 11.54 14.88
N ILE A 78 -18.57 11.29 13.57
CA ILE A 78 -18.22 12.28 12.55
C ILE A 78 -19.46 12.56 11.73
N LEU A 79 -19.77 13.86 11.61
CA LEU A 79 -20.85 14.33 10.77
C LEU A 79 -20.31 15.22 9.66
N VAL A 80 -20.86 15.02 8.46
CA VAL A 80 -20.66 15.90 7.29
C VAL A 80 -22.02 16.49 6.94
N ASP A 81 -22.12 17.82 6.90
CA ASP A 81 -23.37 18.55 6.66
C ASP A 81 -24.53 18.15 7.58
N ARG A 82 -24.20 17.89 8.86
CA ARG A 82 -25.12 17.40 9.93
C ARG A 82 -25.62 15.97 9.74
N ARG A 83 -25.11 15.23 8.75
CA ARG A 83 -25.37 13.80 8.57
C ARG A 83 -24.28 12.97 9.24
N SER A 84 -24.68 12.01 10.07
CA SER A 84 -23.76 11.03 10.66
C SER A 84 -23.20 10.13 9.57
N GLU A 85 -21.92 10.31 9.24
CA GLU A 85 -21.20 9.48 8.27
C GLU A 85 -20.45 8.34 8.97
N PHE A 86 -19.93 8.57 10.18
CA PHE A 86 -19.17 7.54 10.89
C PHE A 86 -19.38 7.57 12.40
N LYS A 87 -19.39 6.38 13.00
CA LYS A 87 -19.41 6.14 14.45
C LYS A 87 -18.41 5.04 14.78
N GLY A 88 -17.62 5.23 15.83
CA GLY A 88 -16.59 4.26 16.23
C GLY A 88 -16.02 4.52 17.61
N SER A 89 -14.93 3.82 17.91
CA SER A 89 -14.22 3.88 19.19
C SER A 89 -12.80 4.40 19.01
N LEU A 90 -12.39 5.34 19.87
CA LEU A 90 -11.02 5.86 19.91
C LEU A 90 -9.98 4.76 20.22
N LEU A 91 -10.39 3.64 20.84
CA LEU A 91 -9.51 2.55 21.24
C LEU A 91 -9.28 1.54 20.11
N GLU A 92 -10.26 1.35 19.22
CA GLU A 92 -10.28 0.23 18.27
C GLU A 92 -10.09 0.67 16.81
N ASP A 93 -10.62 1.85 16.43
CA ASP A 93 -10.62 2.32 15.03
C ASP A 93 -9.36 3.10 14.64
N PHE A 94 -8.29 3.05 15.42
CA PHE A 94 -7.07 3.83 15.21
C PHE A 94 -5.82 2.97 14.95
N ASN A 95 -4.92 3.48 14.12
CA ASN A 95 -3.62 2.91 13.82
C ASN A 95 -2.53 3.96 14.06
N PRO A 96 -1.47 3.67 14.83
CA PRO A 96 -1.30 2.49 15.68
C PRO A 96 -2.40 2.37 16.75
N PRO A 97 -2.67 1.17 17.29
CA PRO A 97 -3.72 1.00 18.31
C PRO A 97 -3.35 1.75 19.60
N VAL A 98 -4.35 2.24 20.32
CA VAL A 98 -4.12 2.97 21.59
C VAL A 98 -3.57 2.04 22.64
N ASN A 99 -4.21 0.89 22.79
CA ASN A 99 -3.75 -0.17 23.67
C ASN A 99 -2.83 -1.10 22.87
N PRO A 100 -1.67 -1.48 23.41
CA PRO A 100 -0.84 -2.50 22.79
C PRO A 100 -1.64 -3.81 22.66
N PRO A 101 -1.29 -4.67 21.67
CA PRO A 101 -1.91 -5.98 21.56
C PRO A 101 -1.69 -6.78 22.85
N ALA A 102 -2.65 -7.66 23.17
CA ALA A 102 -2.57 -8.50 24.36
C ALA A 102 -1.40 -9.50 24.28
N GLU A 103 -1.05 -9.90 23.07
CA GLU A 103 0.01 -10.84 22.75
C GLU A 103 1.03 -10.15 21.83
N ILE A 104 2.31 -10.48 22.05
CA ILE A 104 3.43 -10.03 21.22
C ILE A 104 4.17 -11.27 20.72
N GLU A 105 4.77 -11.19 19.53
CA GLU A 105 5.66 -12.24 19.05
C GLU A 105 6.90 -12.31 19.95
N ASP A 106 7.36 -13.54 20.23
CA ASP A 106 8.55 -13.77 21.03
C ASP A 106 9.79 -13.38 20.21
N PRO A 107 10.59 -12.38 20.64
CA PRO A 107 11.77 -11.95 19.89
C PRO A 107 12.86 -13.02 19.77
N ASP A 108 12.83 -14.04 20.64
CA ASP A 108 13.79 -15.15 20.61
C ASP A 108 13.29 -16.33 19.75
N ASP A 109 12.05 -16.27 19.26
CA ASP A 109 11.49 -17.30 18.38
C ASP A 109 12.22 -17.30 17.04
N ARG A 110 12.68 -18.49 16.64
CA ARG A 110 13.41 -18.69 15.40
C ARG A 110 12.85 -19.92 14.71
N LYS A 111 12.51 -19.72 13.43
CA LYS A 111 12.18 -20.83 12.55
C LYS A 111 13.32 -21.88 12.58
N PRO A 112 13.01 -23.15 12.87
CA PRO A 112 13.98 -24.24 12.81
C PRO A 112 14.61 -24.40 11.41
N GLU A 113 15.84 -24.91 11.35
CA GLU A 113 16.53 -25.14 10.06
C GLU A 113 15.82 -26.18 9.17
N ASP A 114 15.06 -27.10 9.78
CA ASP A 114 14.29 -28.16 9.12
C ASP A 114 12.86 -27.75 8.76
N TRP A 115 12.50 -26.48 8.98
CA TRP A 115 11.16 -25.98 8.71
C TRP A 115 10.91 -25.80 7.21
N ASP A 116 10.09 -26.69 6.63
CA ASP A 116 9.76 -26.67 5.21
C ASP A 116 8.49 -25.83 4.93
N GLU A 117 8.66 -24.67 4.29
CA GLU A 117 7.55 -23.78 3.88
C GLU A 117 7.11 -24.00 2.43
N ARG A 118 7.61 -25.03 1.75
CA ARG A 118 7.25 -25.27 0.35
C ARG A 118 5.79 -25.71 0.28
N GLU A 119 4.94 -24.86 -0.29
CA GLU A 119 3.53 -25.18 -0.56
C GLU A 119 3.39 -26.38 -1.51
N LYS A 120 4.35 -26.54 -2.42
CA LYS A 120 4.40 -27.65 -3.38
C LYS A 120 5.76 -28.31 -3.34
N VAL A 121 5.74 -29.63 -3.18
CA VAL A 121 6.92 -30.50 -3.29
C VAL A 121 6.83 -31.33 -4.58
N PRO A 122 7.95 -31.60 -5.27
CA PRO A 122 7.97 -32.54 -6.39
C PRO A 122 7.45 -33.90 -5.92
N ASP A 123 6.61 -34.56 -6.73
CA ASP A 123 6.13 -35.91 -6.41
C ASP A 123 7.33 -36.87 -6.39
N PRO A 124 7.63 -37.52 -5.26
CA PRO A 124 8.77 -38.44 -5.16
C PRO A 124 8.63 -39.67 -6.07
N ASN A 125 7.43 -40.00 -6.56
CA ASN A 125 7.18 -41.12 -7.46
C ASN A 125 7.17 -40.71 -8.94
N ALA A 126 7.22 -39.42 -9.25
CA ALA A 126 7.24 -38.95 -10.63
C ALA A 126 8.65 -39.10 -11.21
N SER A 127 8.82 -40.04 -12.13
CA SER A 127 10.02 -40.16 -12.96
C SER A 127 9.83 -39.42 -14.28
N LYS A 128 10.92 -38.82 -14.78
CA LYS A 128 10.97 -38.24 -16.12
C LYS A 128 10.57 -39.31 -17.16
N PRO A 129 9.61 -39.06 -18.06
CA PRO A 129 9.22 -40.02 -19.10
C PRO A 129 10.38 -40.30 -20.08
N GLU A 130 10.38 -41.48 -20.69
CA GLU A 130 11.42 -41.89 -21.66
C GLU A 130 11.46 -40.97 -22.90
N ASP A 131 10.32 -40.36 -23.29
CA ASP A 131 10.20 -39.46 -24.45
C ASP A 131 10.54 -37.99 -24.14
N TRP A 132 11.00 -37.69 -22.92
CA TRP A 132 11.37 -36.33 -22.52
C TRP A 132 12.85 -36.05 -22.79
N ASP A 133 13.15 -35.46 -23.94
CA ASP A 133 14.49 -35.01 -24.31
C ASP A 133 14.76 -33.58 -23.81
N GLU A 134 15.73 -33.41 -22.90
CA GLU A 134 16.12 -32.09 -22.36
C GLU A 134 17.14 -31.34 -23.21
N ASP A 135 17.78 -32.04 -24.15
CA ASP A 135 18.73 -31.47 -25.10
C ASP A 135 18.05 -31.05 -26.41
N ALA A 136 16.74 -31.30 -26.53
CA ALA A 136 15.94 -30.88 -27.67
C ALA A 136 15.96 -29.35 -27.84
N PRO A 137 16.29 -28.83 -29.03
CA PRO A 137 16.38 -27.40 -29.25
C PRO A 137 14.99 -26.76 -29.16
N ARG A 138 14.90 -25.60 -28.48
CA ARG A 138 13.65 -24.82 -28.36
C ARG A 138 13.10 -24.34 -29.72
N GLN A 139 13.95 -24.29 -30.73
CA GLN A 139 13.59 -23.87 -32.08
C GLN A 139 14.11 -24.90 -33.07
N VAL A 140 13.23 -25.39 -33.94
CA VAL A 140 13.55 -26.23 -35.08
C VAL A 140 13.38 -25.41 -36.36
N GLN A 141 14.19 -25.70 -37.39
CA GLN A 141 14.00 -25.06 -38.70
C GLN A 141 12.67 -25.53 -39.29
N ASP A 142 11.86 -24.58 -39.76
CA ASP A 142 10.60 -24.89 -40.42
C ASP A 142 10.89 -25.52 -41.80
N PRO A 143 10.55 -26.81 -42.01
CA PRO A 143 10.82 -27.50 -43.26
C PRO A 143 10.06 -26.92 -44.46
N ASP A 144 8.97 -26.18 -44.23
CA ASP A 144 8.15 -25.55 -45.27
C ASP A 144 8.54 -24.07 -45.54
N ALA A 145 9.51 -23.54 -44.79
CA ALA A 145 9.96 -22.15 -44.95
C ALA A 145 10.61 -21.92 -46.32
N LYS A 146 9.91 -21.16 -47.17
CA LYS A 146 10.45 -20.68 -48.44
C LYS A 146 11.01 -19.27 -48.26
N LYS A 147 12.30 -19.10 -48.57
CA LYS A 147 12.94 -17.79 -48.58
C LYS A 147 12.20 -16.88 -49.58
N PRO A 148 11.64 -15.74 -49.16
CA PRO A 148 11.00 -14.82 -50.10
C PRO A 148 12.05 -14.29 -51.10
N VAL A 149 11.67 -14.17 -52.38
CA VAL A 149 12.53 -13.61 -53.43
C VAL A 149 12.71 -12.11 -53.15
N ALA A 150 13.82 -11.74 -52.53
CA ALA A 150 14.25 -10.34 -52.39
C ALA A 150 15.10 -9.92 -53.61
N PRO A 151 15.00 -8.68 -54.10
CA PRO A 151 15.81 -8.20 -55.22
C PRO A 151 17.29 -8.03 -54.82
N ARG A 152 18.20 -8.48 -55.71
CA ARG A 152 19.67 -8.32 -55.76
C ARG A 152 20.45 -8.44 -54.43
N GLN A 153 21.06 -9.61 -54.22
CA GLN A 153 22.10 -9.90 -53.21
C GLN A 153 23.43 -9.15 -53.47
N VAL A 154 23.41 -7.83 -53.52
CA VAL A 154 24.65 -7.02 -53.59
C VAL A 154 24.75 -5.95 -52.51
N GLU A 155 23.77 -5.87 -51.60
CA GLU A 155 23.89 -5.01 -50.42
C GLU A 155 24.49 -5.80 -49.24
N PRO A 156 25.66 -5.39 -48.71
CA PRO A 156 26.17 -5.95 -47.48
C PRO A 156 25.20 -5.64 -46.33
N LEU A 157 24.88 -6.63 -45.48
CA LEU A 157 23.98 -6.45 -44.32
C LEU A 157 24.42 -5.33 -43.37
N LEU A 158 25.71 -5.01 -43.38
CA LEU A 158 26.32 -3.93 -42.63
C LEU A 158 27.06 -3.04 -43.61
N VAL A 159 26.63 -1.80 -43.72
CA VAL A 159 27.44 -0.73 -44.33
C VAL A 159 28.31 -0.12 -43.23
N PRO A 160 29.64 -0.08 -43.37
CA PRO A 160 30.48 0.60 -42.40
C PRO A 160 30.11 2.09 -42.37
N ASP A 161 30.07 2.67 -41.18
CA ASP A 161 29.78 4.09 -41.00
C ASP A 161 30.89 4.92 -41.67
N ALA A 162 30.50 5.84 -42.54
CA ALA A 162 31.42 6.62 -43.36
C ALA A 162 32.26 7.64 -42.56
N THR A 163 32.10 7.70 -41.23
CA THR A 163 32.83 8.59 -40.32
C THR A 163 33.88 7.92 -39.44
N VAL A 164 34.17 6.63 -39.66
CA VAL A 164 35.28 5.93 -38.98
C VAL A 164 36.59 6.23 -39.70
N GLU A 165 37.51 6.99 -39.06
CA GLU A 165 38.93 7.15 -39.47
C GLU A 165 39.74 5.86 -39.29
#